data_AF-A0A9X2ELY9-F1
#
_entry.id   AF-A0A9X2ELY9-F1
#
_cell.length_a   1.000
_cell.length_b   1.000
_cell.length_c   1.000
_cell.angle_alpha   90.00
_cell.angle_beta   90.00
_cell.angle_gamma   90.00
#
_symmetry.space_group_name_H-M   'P 1'
#
loop_
_entity.id
_entity.type
_entity.pdbx_description
1 polymer ?
#
loop_
_entity_poly.entity_id
_entity_poly.type
_entity_poly.pdbx_seq_one_letter_code
_entity_poly.pdbx_strand_id
1 'polypeptide(L)'
;MHNFWLIDILLTLAALLIANQYWRLTNARFQSAALLVVTGLLCIAVSAIIGAYRYGIDPGATQLHRALLRLSGFTALPLIGIGLMWARFEIRVGHNTRGPAYVALVLVLASSIALSESGIVSPQKVTELYSALGLLLWLWVAMLELLSPHRLSTPEPLLLGAGAVLIAIDGLFVGTGAPRVLGLARTNWFHLLLAISLFSLLAARPLFEKGRNSNE
;
A
#
# COMPACT_ATOMS: atom_id res chain seq x y z
N MET A 1 -2.84 -30.17 -2.17
CA MET A 1 -1.89 -29.07 -1.93
C MET A 1 -2.30 -27.93 -2.82
N HIS A 2 -2.94 -26.90 -2.28
CA HIS A 2 -3.62 -25.87 -3.08
C HIS A 2 -2.68 -24.70 -3.39
N ASN A 3 -2.98 -23.97 -4.47
CA ASN A 3 -2.18 -22.93 -5.14
C ASN A 3 -1.94 -21.64 -4.32
N PHE A 4 -1.71 -21.74 -3.00
CA PHE A 4 -1.50 -20.58 -2.10
C PHE A 4 -0.30 -19.73 -2.54
N TRP A 5 0.79 -20.38 -2.92
CA TRP A 5 1.99 -19.73 -3.42
C TRP A 5 1.76 -18.92 -4.71
N LEU A 6 0.81 -19.34 -5.57
CA LEU A 6 0.52 -18.66 -6.82
C LEU A 6 -0.14 -17.29 -6.56
N ILE A 7 -1.02 -17.19 -5.57
CA ILE A 7 -1.71 -15.93 -5.24
C ILE A 7 -0.73 -14.93 -4.64
N ASP A 8 0.17 -15.38 -3.77
CA ASP A 8 1.25 -14.55 -3.24
C ASP A 8 2.16 -14.04 -4.37
N ILE A 9 2.48 -14.89 -5.36
CA ILE A 9 3.21 -14.46 -6.56
C ILE A 9 2.41 -13.43 -7.36
N LEU A 10 1.11 -13.62 -7.54
CA LEU A 10 0.26 -12.65 -8.26
C LEU A 10 0.24 -11.30 -7.53
N LEU A 11 0.16 -11.30 -6.20
CA LEU A 11 0.26 -10.07 -5.40
C LEU A 11 1.64 -9.41 -5.56
N THR A 12 2.73 -10.19 -5.50
CA THR A 12 4.08 -9.69 -5.76
C THR A 12 4.16 -9.03 -7.14
N LEU A 13 3.69 -9.73 -8.18
CA LEU A 13 3.73 -9.22 -9.55
C LEU A 13 2.90 -7.96 -9.69
N ALA A 14 1.67 -7.92 -9.14
CA ALA A 14 0.84 -6.74 -9.13
C ALA A 14 1.57 -5.56 -8.44
N ALA A 15 2.07 -5.77 -7.23
CA ALA A 15 2.79 -4.75 -6.49
C ALA A 15 4.01 -4.22 -7.25
N LEU A 16 4.82 -5.09 -7.86
CA LEU A 16 5.99 -4.70 -8.66
C LEU A 16 5.60 -4.00 -9.96
N LEU A 17 4.54 -4.44 -10.64
CA LEU A 17 4.04 -3.81 -11.86
C LEU A 17 3.59 -2.38 -11.57
N ILE A 18 2.81 -2.18 -10.51
CA ILE A 18 2.36 -0.84 -10.09
C ILE A 18 3.55 -0.02 -9.61
N ALA A 19 4.46 -0.58 -8.81
CA ALA A 19 5.66 0.11 -8.34
C ALA A 19 6.51 0.60 -9.51
N ASN A 20 6.65 -0.19 -10.58
CA ASN A 20 7.35 0.22 -11.79
C ASN A 20 6.68 1.41 -12.49
N GLN A 21 5.34 1.51 -12.51
CA GLN A 21 4.65 2.68 -13.07
C GLN A 21 4.97 3.95 -12.27
N TYR A 22 4.99 3.87 -10.95
CA TYR A 22 5.35 5.00 -10.09
C TYR A 22 6.85 5.31 -10.12
N TRP A 23 7.70 4.30 -10.23
CA TRP A 23 9.14 4.47 -10.33
C TRP A 23 9.53 5.26 -11.58
N ARG A 24 8.86 5.03 -12.71
CA ARG A 24 9.05 5.83 -13.93
C ARG A 24 8.77 7.32 -13.70
N LEU A 25 7.79 7.66 -12.86
CA LEU A 25 7.52 9.05 -12.45
C LEU A 25 8.65 9.61 -11.58
N THR A 26 9.19 8.81 -10.66
CA THR A 26 10.31 9.24 -9.80
C THR A 26 11.62 9.43 -10.59
N ASN A 27 11.91 8.58 -11.57
CA ASN A 27 13.12 8.69 -12.39
C ASN A 27 13.08 9.85 -13.37
N ALA A 28 11.90 10.19 -13.89
CA ALA A 28 11.75 11.34 -14.76
C ALA A 28 11.93 12.67 -14.02
N ARG A 29 11.55 12.75 -12.72
CA ARG A 29 11.33 14.05 -12.05
C ARG A 29 11.63 14.10 -10.55
N PHE A 30 12.34 13.14 -9.96
CA PHE A 30 12.70 13.10 -8.52
C PHE A 30 11.53 13.39 -7.55
N GLN A 31 10.36 12.80 -7.80
CA GLN A 31 9.16 13.04 -7.01
C GLN A 31 9.14 12.20 -5.72
N SER A 32 9.34 12.86 -4.57
CA SER A 32 9.24 12.24 -3.23
C SER A 32 7.89 11.52 -3.03
N ALA A 33 6.78 12.11 -3.46
CA ALA A 33 5.45 11.53 -3.32
C ALA A 33 5.32 10.15 -4.03
N ALA A 34 5.78 10.05 -5.28
CA ALA A 34 5.76 8.79 -6.01
C ALA A 34 6.72 7.75 -5.39
N LEU A 35 7.85 8.19 -4.83
CA LEU A 35 8.79 7.30 -4.15
C LEU A 35 8.20 6.65 -2.89
N LEU A 36 7.32 7.35 -2.17
CA LEU A 36 6.59 6.79 -1.03
C LEU A 36 5.64 5.66 -1.47
N VAL A 37 4.90 5.87 -2.57
CA VAL A 37 4.03 4.83 -3.15
C VAL A 37 4.86 3.62 -3.59
N VAL A 38 5.98 3.83 -4.30
CA VAL A 38 6.92 2.75 -4.68
C VAL A 38 7.38 1.98 -3.46
N THR A 39 7.80 2.68 -2.40
CA THR A 39 8.33 2.04 -1.19
C THR A 39 7.27 1.18 -0.51
N GLY A 40 6.04 1.69 -0.39
CA GLY A 40 4.94 0.91 0.17
C GLY A 40 4.61 -0.35 -0.64
N LEU A 41 4.63 -0.25 -1.97
CA LEU A 41 4.43 -1.40 -2.86
C LEU A 41 5.56 -2.42 -2.78
N LEU A 42 6.81 -1.98 -2.63
CA LEU A 42 7.94 -2.88 -2.43
C LEU A 42 7.83 -3.65 -1.10
N CYS A 43 7.35 -3.00 -0.03
CA CYS A 43 7.08 -3.69 1.23
C CYS A 43 6.04 -4.80 1.07
N ILE A 44 4.96 -4.54 0.34
CA ILE A 44 3.93 -5.55 0.01
C ILE A 44 4.55 -6.69 -0.81
N ALA A 45 5.32 -6.36 -1.85
CA ALA A 45 5.94 -7.35 -2.73
C ALA A 45 6.88 -8.29 -1.97
N VAL A 46 7.75 -7.75 -1.11
CA VAL A 46 8.69 -8.53 -0.29
C VAL A 46 7.95 -9.45 0.68
N SER A 47 6.92 -8.93 1.37
CA SER A 47 6.11 -9.75 2.27
C SER A 47 5.42 -10.90 1.53
N ALA A 48 4.88 -10.63 0.34
CA ALA A 48 4.21 -11.62 -0.49
C ALA A 48 5.18 -12.69 -1.03
N ILE A 49 6.38 -12.33 -1.51
CA ILE A 49 7.41 -13.30 -1.97
C ILE A 49 7.74 -14.30 -0.86
N ILE A 50 7.85 -13.81 0.37
CA ILE A 50 8.21 -14.66 1.51
C ILE A 50 7.04 -15.54 1.92
N GLY A 51 5.80 -15.06 1.76
CA GLY A 51 4.59 -15.89 1.83
C GLY A 51 4.62 -17.02 0.79
N ALA A 52 4.90 -16.70 -0.47
CA ALA A 52 4.99 -17.67 -1.55
C ALA A 52 6.07 -18.74 -1.29
N TYR A 53 7.26 -18.30 -0.86
CA TYR A 53 8.36 -19.19 -0.50
C TYR A 53 7.95 -20.19 0.59
N ARG A 54 7.23 -19.72 1.61
CA ARG A 54 6.72 -20.57 2.70
C ARG A 54 5.75 -21.63 2.18
N TYR A 55 4.80 -21.25 1.33
CA TYR A 55 3.81 -22.21 0.81
C TYR A 55 4.39 -23.18 -0.23
N GLY A 56 5.51 -22.82 -0.87
CA GLY A 56 6.14 -23.62 -1.92
C GLY A 56 7.30 -24.53 -1.47
N ILE A 57 8.09 -24.11 -0.47
CA ILE A 57 9.39 -24.75 -0.15
C ILE A 57 9.49 -25.15 1.33
N ASP A 58 9.27 -24.22 2.27
CA ASP A 58 9.41 -24.48 3.71
C ASP A 58 8.17 -23.99 4.49
N PRO A 59 7.24 -24.90 4.88
CA PRO A 59 5.95 -24.53 5.46
C PRO A 59 6.01 -23.89 6.88
N GLY A 60 7.19 -23.68 7.46
CA GLY A 60 7.37 -23.05 8.78
C GLY A 60 7.16 -21.53 8.83
N ALA A 61 6.51 -21.02 9.89
CA ALA A 61 6.45 -19.58 10.19
C ALA A 61 7.74 -19.10 10.88
N THR A 62 8.74 -18.72 10.08
CA THR A 62 10.01 -18.18 10.57
C THR A 62 9.81 -16.86 11.32
N GLN A 63 10.75 -16.50 12.20
CA GLN A 63 10.75 -15.19 12.85
C GLN A 63 10.89 -14.06 11.81
N LEU A 64 11.68 -14.29 10.76
CA LEU A 64 11.86 -13.36 9.65
C LEU A 64 10.54 -13.09 8.90
N HIS A 65 9.77 -14.13 8.57
CA HIS A 65 8.46 -13.97 7.91
C HIS A 65 7.50 -13.12 8.75
N ARG A 66 7.43 -13.41 10.07
CA ARG A 66 6.60 -12.63 11.00
C ARG A 66 7.06 -11.18 11.13
N ALA A 67 8.37 -10.95 11.16
CA ALA A 67 8.93 -9.61 11.22
C ALA A 67 8.62 -8.80 9.95
N LEU A 68 8.76 -9.40 8.77
CA LEU A 68 8.51 -8.74 7.49
C LEU A 68 7.02 -8.49 7.23
N LEU A 69 6.16 -9.42 7.63
CA LEU A 69 4.71 -9.21 7.58
C LEU A 69 4.29 -8.01 8.47
N ARG A 70 4.84 -7.93 9.69
CA ARG A 70 4.61 -6.79 10.59
C ARG A 70 5.15 -5.50 10.00
N LEU A 71 6.38 -5.52 9.49
CA LEU A 71 7.01 -4.35 8.87
C LEU A 71 6.18 -3.84 7.69
N SER A 72 5.73 -4.74 6.80
CA SER A 72 4.85 -4.39 5.69
C SER A 72 3.52 -3.79 6.18
N GLY A 73 2.93 -4.35 7.23
CA GLY A 73 1.70 -3.84 7.82
C GLY A 73 1.87 -2.46 8.48
N PHE A 74 3.03 -2.18 9.05
CA PHE A 74 3.36 -0.88 9.64
C PHE A 74 3.61 0.21 8.59
N THR A 75 4.12 -0.15 7.41
CA THR A 75 4.65 0.84 6.48
C THR A 75 3.87 0.98 5.18
N ALA A 76 3.36 -0.11 4.61
CA ALA A 76 2.92 -0.10 3.21
C ALA A 76 1.78 0.90 2.94
N LEU A 77 0.64 0.71 3.62
CA LEU A 77 -0.55 1.54 3.41
C LEU A 77 -0.35 2.98 3.89
N PRO A 78 0.31 3.26 5.04
CA PRO A 78 0.69 4.63 5.42
C PRO A 78 1.50 5.35 4.35
N LEU A 79 2.55 4.72 3.80
CA LEU A 79 3.39 5.36 2.80
C LEU A 79 2.63 5.63 1.50
N ILE A 80 1.77 4.69 1.08
CA ILE A 80 0.89 4.90 -0.08
C ILE A 80 -0.06 6.07 0.18
N GLY A 81 -0.77 6.07 1.31
CA GLY A 81 -1.71 7.13 1.68
C GLY A 81 -1.06 8.51 1.80
N ILE A 82 0.12 8.59 2.44
CA ILE A 82 0.92 9.83 2.51
C ILE A 82 1.35 10.25 1.10
N GLY A 83 1.83 9.34 0.27
CA GLY A 83 2.24 9.64 -1.10
C GLY A 83 1.10 10.21 -1.96
N LEU A 84 -0.10 9.61 -1.87
CA LEU A 84 -1.31 10.10 -2.54
C LEU A 84 -1.69 11.50 -2.04
N MET A 85 -1.70 11.70 -0.72
CA MET A 85 -2.04 12.98 -0.11
C MET A 85 -1.03 14.07 -0.49
N TRP A 86 0.25 13.73 -0.48
CA TRP A 86 1.34 14.63 -0.88
C TRP A 86 1.18 15.10 -2.33
N ALA A 87 0.84 14.17 -3.24
CA ALA A 87 0.57 14.49 -4.64
C ALA A 87 -0.69 15.35 -4.81
N ARG A 88 -1.78 15.00 -4.13
CA ARG A 88 -3.05 15.73 -4.18
C ARG A 88 -2.93 17.20 -3.75
N PHE A 89 -2.14 17.46 -2.71
CA PHE A 89 -1.91 18.82 -2.19
C PHE A 89 -0.74 19.55 -2.86
N GLU A 90 -0.08 18.93 -3.85
CA GLU A 90 1.05 19.51 -4.57
C GLU A 90 2.16 20.05 -3.65
N ILE A 91 2.44 19.34 -2.55
CA ILE A 91 3.43 19.78 -1.58
C ILE A 91 4.79 19.88 -2.27
N ARG A 92 5.25 21.13 -2.46
CA ARG A 92 6.42 21.46 -3.29
C ARG A 92 7.74 20.91 -2.74
N VAL A 93 7.79 20.66 -1.44
CA VAL A 93 8.93 20.05 -0.77
C VAL A 93 9.10 18.63 -1.32
N GLY A 94 10.27 18.32 -1.90
CA GLY A 94 10.53 16.99 -2.48
C GLY A 94 10.14 16.83 -3.95
N HIS A 95 9.84 17.92 -4.66
CA HIS A 95 9.67 17.88 -6.12
C HIS A 95 10.96 17.61 -6.89
N ASN A 96 12.13 17.98 -6.34
CA ASN A 96 13.43 17.83 -7.01
C ASN A 96 14.43 17.01 -6.17
N THR A 97 13.96 16.35 -5.10
CA THR A 97 14.83 15.61 -4.19
C THR A 97 14.06 14.45 -3.57
N ARG A 98 14.78 13.38 -3.26
CA ARG A 98 14.27 12.18 -2.57
C ARG A 98 14.32 12.31 -1.05
N GLY A 99 15.04 13.30 -0.51
CA GLY A 99 15.25 13.49 0.92
C GLY A 99 13.96 13.50 1.75
N PRO A 100 12.93 14.27 1.37
CA PRO A 100 11.66 14.31 2.11
C PRO A 100 10.94 12.96 2.17
N ALA A 101 11.01 12.14 1.11
CA ALA A 101 10.46 10.79 1.14
C ALA A 101 11.21 9.90 2.14
N TYR A 102 12.54 10.00 2.23
CA TYR A 102 13.31 9.26 3.22
C TYR A 102 12.98 9.68 4.65
N VAL A 103 12.77 10.99 4.88
CA VAL A 103 12.33 11.48 6.19
C VAL A 103 10.97 10.91 6.55
N ALA A 104 10.00 10.96 5.64
CA ALA A 104 8.67 10.40 5.89
C ALA A 104 8.72 8.88 6.15
N LEU A 105 9.55 8.15 5.40
CA LEU A 105 9.80 6.73 5.62
C LEU A 105 10.35 6.45 7.03
N VAL A 106 11.39 7.19 7.43
CA VAL A 106 12.02 7.05 8.76
C VAL A 106 11.01 7.39 9.85
N LEU A 107 10.21 8.45 9.70
CA LEU A 107 9.21 8.83 10.69
C LEU A 107 8.15 7.73 10.86
N VAL A 108 7.60 7.19 9.77
CA VAL A 108 6.59 6.11 9.83
C VAL A 108 7.18 4.84 10.47
N LEU A 109 8.41 4.48 10.11
CA LEU A 109 9.11 3.33 10.69
C LEU A 109 9.41 3.53 12.18
N ALA A 110 10.03 4.65 12.54
CA ALA A 110 10.41 4.93 13.92
C ALA A 110 9.18 5.03 14.83
N SER A 111 8.11 5.68 14.38
CA SER A 111 6.89 5.82 15.17
C SER A 111 6.15 4.48 15.33
N SER A 112 6.11 3.64 14.29
CA SER A 112 5.45 2.32 14.38
C SER A 112 6.24 1.36 15.26
N ILE A 113 7.57 1.32 15.12
CA ILE A 113 8.46 0.51 15.96
C ILE A 113 8.37 0.98 17.42
N ALA A 114 8.50 2.29 17.68
CA ALA A 114 8.40 2.83 19.03
C ALA A 114 7.07 2.47 19.70
N LEU A 115 5.96 2.57 18.96
CA LEU A 115 4.65 2.20 19.50
C LEU A 115 4.52 0.69 19.74
N SER A 116 5.04 -0.14 18.83
CA SER A 116 5.04 -1.61 18.95
C SER A 116 5.87 -2.09 20.13
N GLU A 117 7.02 -1.46 20.39
CA GLU A 117 7.95 -1.83 21.47
C GLU A 117 7.63 -1.14 22.81
N SER A 118 6.72 -0.16 22.83
CA SER A 118 6.34 0.56 24.06
C SER A 118 5.66 -0.31 25.13
N GLY A 119 5.15 -1.47 24.75
CA GLY A 119 4.32 -2.33 25.62
C GLY A 119 2.90 -1.81 25.87
N ILE A 120 2.57 -0.60 25.39
CA ILE A 120 1.24 0.02 25.57
C ILE A 120 0.21 -0.61 24.62
N VAL A 121 0.62 -0.87 23.38
CA VAL A 121 -0.24 -1.39 22.31
C VAL A 121 0.38 -2.67 21.77
N SER A 122 -0.42 -3.72 21.57
CA SER A 122 0.10 -4.96 20.99
C SER A 122 0.58 -4.72 19.54
N PRO A 123 1.64 -5.41 19.06
CA PRO A 123 2.15 -5.22 17.70
C PRO A 123 1.09 -5.42 16.61
N GLN A 124 0.11 -6.28 16.86
CA GLN A 124 -1.02 -6.48 15.96
C GLN A 124 -1.92 -5.23 15.89
N LYS A 125 -2.27 -4.63 17.03
CA LYS A 125 -3.06 -3.38 17.06
C LYS A 125 -2.31 -2.21 16.42
N VAL A 126 -0.98 -2.16 16.54
CA VAL A 126 -0.17 -1.16 15.81
C VAL A 126 -0.27 -1.37 14.31
N THR A 127 -0.23 -2.62 13.84
CA THR A 127 -0.41 -2.96 12.42
C THR A 127 -1.77 -2.51 11.91
N GLU A 128 -2.83 -2.83 12.65
CA GLU A 128 -4.21 -2.44 12.35
C GLU A 128 -4.36 -0.91 12.30
N LEU A 129 -3.80 -0.20 13.27
CA LEU A 129 -3.88 1.27 13.36
C LEU A 129 -3.18 1.95 12.17
N TYR A 130 -1.95 1.55 11.87
CA TYR A 130 -1.20 2.14 10.75
C TYR A 130 -1.84 1.78 9.40
N SER A 131 -2.28 0.54 9.24
CA SER A 131 -3.02 0.12 8.04
C SER A 131 -4.30 0.93 7.85
N ALA A 132 -5.09 1.12 8.91
CA ALA A 132 -6.29 1.94 8.90
C ALA A 132 -5.99 3.40 8.57
N LEU A 133 -4.94 3.99 9.16
CA LEU A 133 -4.51 5.35 8.85
C LEU A 133 -4.18 5.51 7.36
N GLY A 134 -3.39 4.58 6.80
CA GLY A 134 -3.05 4.57 5.38
C GLY A 134 -4.27 4.48 4.46
N LEU A 135 -5.22 3.60 4.79
CA LEU A 135 -6.46 3.45 4.04
C LEU A 135 -7.36 4.68 4.14
N LEU A 136 -7.45 5.29 5.32
CA LEU A 136 -8.21 6.53 5.52
C LEU A 136 -7.61 7.67 4.69
N LEU A 137 -6.28 7.81 4.66
CA LEU A 137 -5.61 8.81 3.81
C LEU A 137 -5.88 8.56 2.33
N TRP A 138 -5.82 7.29 1.89
CA TRP A 138 -6.16 6.92 0.52
C TRP A 138 -7.61 7.27 0.18
N LEU A 139 -8.58 6.82 0.98
CA LEU A 139 -10.01 7.14 0.80
C LEU A 139 -10.25 8.65 0.82
N TRP A 140 -9.57 9.36 1.70
CA TRP A 140 -9.67 10.81 1.80
C TRP A 140 -9.27 11.48 0.50
N VAL A 141 -8.17 11.06 -0.15
CA VAL A 141 -7.75 11.58 -1.45
C VAL A 141 -8.80 11.29 -2.53
N ALA A 142 -9.36 10.08 -2.58
CA ALA A 142 -10.44 9.75 -3.50
C ALA A 142 -11.68 10.62 -3.28
N MET A 143 -12.11 10.81 -2.03
CA MET A 143 -13.24 11.68 -1.68
C MET A 143 -12.96 13.14 -2.04
N LEU A 144 -11.76 13.65 -1.77
CA LEU A 144 -11.38 15.01 -2.13
C LEU A 144 -11.42 15.24 -3.64
N GLU A 145 -10.97 14.30 -4.46
CA GLU A 145 -11.07 14.41 -5.93
C GLU A 145 -12.50 14.21 -6.45
N LEU A 146 -13.39 13.54 -5.71
CA LEU A 146 -14.84 13.50 -6.04
C LEU A 146 -15.54 14.82 -5.74
N LEU A 147 -15.26 15.40 -4.56
CA LEU A 147 -15.93 16.61 -4.07
C LEU A 147 -15.34 17.88 -4.69
N SER A 148 -14.04 17.88 -4.94
CA SER A 148 -13.28 18.97 -5.53
C SER A 148 -12.28 18.37 -6.53
N PRO A 149 -12.75 18.05 -7.75
CA PRO A 149 -11.90 17.52 -8.80
C PRO A 149 -10.76 18.48 -9.09
N HIS A 150 -9.53 17.94 -9.13
CA HIS A 150 -8.33 18.74 -9.40
C HIS A 150 -7.53 18.17 -10.56
N ARG A 151 -7.17 16.88 -10.48
CA ARG A 151 -6.39 16.20 -11.54
C ARG A 151 -7.03 14.93 -12.04
N LEU A 152 -8.00 14.39 -11.31
CA LEU A 152 -8.67 13.15 -11.69
C LEU A 152 -10.00 13.46 -12.39
N SER A 153 -10.21 12.78 -13.51
CA SER A 153 -11.49 12.72 -14.23
C SER A 153 -12.50 11.86 -13.46
N THR A 154 -13.79 12.13 -13.59
CA THR A 154 -14.87 11.52 -12.76
C THR A 154 -14.77 10.00 -12.48
N PRO A 155 -14.40 9.10 -13.42
CA PRO A 155 -14.27 7.68 -13.09
C PRO A 155 -13.05 7.35 -12.21
N GLU A 156 -11.99 8.15 -12.26
CA GLU A 156 -10.71 7.85 -11.61
C GLU A 156 -10.79 7.88 -10.07
N PRO A 157 -11.41 8.90 -9.42
CA PRO A 157 -11.57 8.91 -7.97
C PRO A 157 -12.47 7.77 -7.47
N LEU A 158 -13.48 7.37 -8.25
CA LEU A 158 -14.34 6.23 -7.93
C LEU A 158 -13.55 4.93 -7.93
N LEU A 159 -12.74 4.69 -8.96
CA LEU A 159 -11.85 3.53 -9.02
C LEU A 159 -10.85 3.54 -7.87
N LEU A 160 -10.22 4.69 -7.61
CA LEU A 160 -9.27 4.87 -6.53
C LEU A 160 -9.89 4.55 -5.17
N GLY A 161 -11.09 5.07 -4.91
CA GLY A 161 -11.86 4.81 -3.70
C GLY A 161 -12.31 3.35 -3.59
N ALA A 162 -12.77 2.75 -4.70
CA ALA A 162 -13.19 1.35 -4.74
C ALA A 162 -12.05 0.41 -4.33
N GLY A 163 -10.81 0.68 -4.76
CA GLY A 163 -9.66 -0.12 -4.31
C GLY A 163 -9.43 -0.03 -2.80
N ALA A 164 -9.50 1.17 -2.20
CA ALA A 164 -9.33 1.30 -0.76
C ALA A 164 -10.49 0.68 0.05
N VAL A 165 -11.73 0.79 -0.45
CA VAL A 165 -12.90 0.10 0.12
C VAL A 165 -12.72 -1.42 0.04
N LEU A 166 -12.20 -1.93 -1.08
CA LEU A 166 -11.97 -3.36 -1.27
C LEU A 166 -10.99 -3.91 -0.22
N ILE A 167 -9.89 -3.21 0.05
CA ILE A 167 -8.94 -3.57 1.13
C ILE A 167 -9.63 -3.53 2.51
N ALA A 168 -10.47 -2.52 2.77
CA ALA A 168 -11.17 -2.40 4.06
C ALA A 168 -12.19 -3.53 4.28
N ILE A 169 -13.01 -3.83 3.27
CA ILE A 169 -13.98 -4.92 3.28
C ILE A 169 -13.27 -6.26 3.51
N ASP A 170 -12.17 -6.47 2.81
CA ASP A 170 -11.36 -7.66 2.91
C ASP A 170 -10.71 -7.80 4.31
N GLY A 171 -10.20 -6.72 4.90
CA GLY A 171 -9.72 -6.69 6.28
C GLY A 171 -10.79 -7.06 7.32
N LEU A 172 -12.03 -6.56 7.15
CA LEU A 172 -13.17 -6.95 7.98
C LEU A 172 -13.52 -8.43 7.81
N PHE A 173 -13.49 -8.90 6.57
CA PHE A 173 -13.70 -10.29 6.24
C PHE A 173 -12.56 -11.18 6.63
N VAL A 174 -11.39 -10.71 7.12
CA VAL A 174 -10.24 -11.47 7.63
C VAL A 174 -10.18 -11.52 9.19
N GLY A 175 -10.81 -10.56 9.88
CA GLY A 175 -10.76 -10.39 11.34
C GLY A 175 -11.78 -11.17 12.21
N THR A 176 -12.80 -11.81 11.62
CA THR A 176 -13.85 -12.56 12.36
C THR A 176 -13.57 -14.06 12.37
N GLY A 177 -13.24 -14.67 13.52
CA GLY A 177 -12.67 -16.03 13.65
C GLY A 177 -13.45 -17.19 13.00
N ALA A 178 -13.13 -17.54 11.75
CA ALA A 178 -13.70 -18.69 11.02
C ALA A 178 -12.74 -19.90 11.02
N PRO A 179 -13.26 -21.16 10.94
CA PRO A 179 -12.48 -22.39 11.08
C PRO A 179 -11.38 -22.54 10.01
N ARG A 180 -10.28 -23.24 10.37
CA ARG A 180 -8.99 -23.37 9.63
C ARG A 180 -9.07 -23.49 8.09
N VAL A 181 -10.07 -24.18 7.53
CA VAL A 181 -10.24 -24.35 6.07
C VAL A 181 -10.71 -23.04 5.41
N LEU A 182 -11.66 -22.34 6.04
CA LEU A 182 -12.07 -21.00 5.63
C LEU A 182 -10.94 -20.00 5.87
N GLY A 183 -10.16 -20.16 6.95
CA GLY A 183 -9.00 -19.31 7.23
C GLY A 183 -7.94 -19.30 6.11
N LEU A 184 -7.63 -20.47 5.52
CA LEU A 184 -6.69 -20.58 4.39
C LEU A 184 -7.26 -19.99 3.09
N ALA A 185 -8.53 -20.25 2.78
CA ALA A 185 -9.20 -19.66 1.62
C ALA A 185 -9.34 -18.12 1.77
N ARG A 186 -9.55 -17.64 2.99
CA ARG A 186 -9.67 -16.23 3.36
C ARG A 186 -8.37 -15.46 3.19
N THR A 187 -7.23 -16.03 3.59
CA THR A 187 -5.91 -15.43 3.29
C THR A 187 -5.66 -15.32 1.78
N ASN A 188 -6.17 -16.25 0.97
CA ASN A 188 -6.04 -16.19 -0.48
C ASN A 188 -6.90 -15.10 -1.11
N TRP A 189 -8.16 -15.01 -0.69
CA TRP A 189 -9.02 -13.91 -1.10
C TRP A 189 -8.40 -12.58 -0.70
N PHE A 190 -7.77 -12.51 0.47
CA PHE A 190 -7.10 -11.29 0.89
C PHE A 190 -5.97 -10.85 -0.06
N HIS A 191 -5.04 -11.74 -0.37
CA HIS A 191 -3.91 -11.39 -1.25
C HIS A 191 -4.39 -11.08 -2.68
N LEU A 192 -5.44 -11.75 -3.16
CA LEU A 192 -6.05 -11.47 -4.46
C LEU A 192 -6.78 -10.12 -4.48
N LEU A 193 -7.60 -9.83 -3.47
CA LEU A 193 -8.33 -8.58 -3.36
C LEU A 193 -7.40 -7.40 -3.13
N LEU A 194 -6.35 -7.58 -2.33
CA LEU A 194 -5.26 -6.62 -2.22
C LEU A 194 -4.60 -6.39 -3.58
N ALA A 195 -4.24 -7.44 -4.32
CA ALA A 195 -3.64 -7.31 -5.65
C ALA A 195 -4.53 -6.51 -6.62
N ILE A 196 -5.83 -6.82 -6.66
CA ILE A 196 -6.83 -6.08 -7.46
C ILE A 196 -6.91 -4.61 -7.00
N SER A 197 -6.90 -4.37 -5.69
CA SER A 197 -6.95 -3.02 -5.13
C SER A 197 -5.74 -2.18 -5.51
N LEU A 198 -4.55 -2.78 -5.59
CA LEU A 198 -3.34 -2.06 -6.01
C LEU A 198 -3.45 -1.52 -7.44
N PHE A 199 -4.22 -2.16 -8.34
CA PHE A 199 -4.44 -1.63 -9.69
C PHE A 199 -5.22 -0.30 -9.68
N SER A 200 -6.02 -0.01 -8.65
CA SER A 200 -6.72 1.27 -8.59
C SER A 200 -5.77 2.46 -8.38
N LEU A 201 -4.54 2.22 -7.91
CA LEU A 201 -3.50 3.26 -7.87
C LEU A 201 -3.15 3.78 -9.28
N LEU A 202 -3.37 3.00 -10.34
CA LEU A 202 -3.20 3.51 -11.71
C LEU A 202 -4.13 4.70 -11.99
N ALA A 203 -5.32 4.71 -11.41
CA ALA A 203 -6.26 5.83 -11.53
C ALA A 203 -5.76 7.08 -10.79
N ALA A 204 -4.90 6.94 -9.77
CA ALA A 204 -4.27 8.07 -9.08
C ALA A 204 -3.05 8.63 -9.81
N ARG A 205 -2.56 7.98 -10.87
CA ARG A 205 -1.34 8.39 -11.57
C ARG A 205 -1.35 9.86 -12.03
N PRO A 206 -2.45 10.44 -12.57
CA PRO A 206 -2.49 11.85 -12.97
C PRO A 206 -2.22 12.83 -11.82
N LEU A 207 -2.48 12.44 -10.55
CA LEU A 207 -2.14 13.27 -9.38
C LEU A 207 -0.65 13.65 -9.35
N PHE A 208 0.20 12.79 -9.88
CA PHE A 208 1.67 12.93 -9.85
C PHE A 208 2.20 13.61 -11.12
N GLU A 209 1.39 13.78 -12.15
CA GLU A 209 1.80 14.40 -13.40
C GLU A 209 1.68 15.93 -13.29
N LYS A 210 2.79 16.65 -13.44
CA LYS A 210 2.76 18.12 -13.51
C LYS A 210 2.04 18.49 -14.81
N GLY A 211 0.96 19.27 -14.72
CA GLY A 211 0.13 19.62 -15.87
C GLY A 211 0.96 19.92 -17.10
N ARG A 212 0.68 19.20 -18.19
CA ARG A 212 0.94 19.73 -19.53
C ARG A 212 0.07 20.98 -19.57
N ASN A 213 0.69 22.16 -19.56
CA ASN A 213 -0.03 23.41 -19.72
C ASN A 213 -1.01 23.21 -20.88
N SER A 214 -2.29 23.45 -20.60
CA SER A 214 -3.35 23.63 -21.58
C SER A 214 -3.06 24.90 -22.39
N ASN A 215 -2.01 24.84 -23.21
CA ASN A 215 -1.58 25.81 -24.22
C ASN A 215 -1.07 25.03 -25.46
N GLU A 216 -1.81 23.99 -25.85
CA GLU A 216 -1.82 23.45 -27.21
C GLU A 216 -3.28 23.34 -27.66
#